data_AF-A0A0B6ZAV5-F1
#
_entry.id   AF-A0A0B6ZAV5-F1
#
_cell.length_a   1.000
_cell.length_b   1.000
_cell.length_c   1.000
_cell.angle_alpha   90.00
_cell.angle_beta   90.00
_cell.angle_gamma   90.00
#
_symmetry.space_group_name_H-M   'P 1'
#
loop_
_entity.id
_entity.type
_entity.pdbx_description
1 polymer ?
#
loop_
_entity_poly.entity_id
_entity_poly.type
_entity_poly.pdbx_seq_one_letter_code
_entity_poly.pdbx_strand_id
1 'polypeptide(L)'
;IKESFSSSLESGLLEVIVPRVEFYPNLDNLKETFGDPKERVRWRTKQNLDYAYHMLYGRPKATYYVQLEDDVIAKADYLNTMKTFVQQQKDDWIMLEFSALGFIGKMFKSSDVSAVVEFFLMFHSDKPIDWLMDHLLWVKVCSPEKDVKHCQRMIQSVRRRYKPSLFQHIGVESSLPGKVQKLKDRDFGKAGLYRAHANPPADLSTTLKTYQNFLLGKVYAGETFFWASNPSKGDIIDFKFNPPIHIDTYLFRSGHMDHPGDVFHNTTIEIQTTEKVIQSKIDNIISKAGLNKAEVANASESFIPIARFNEAGLAQGEIPDGVGNIQIIRIHVHEKSNAWVILSEIMIQENKR
;
A
#
# COMPACT_ATOMS: atom_id res chain seq x y z
N ILE A 1 -28.07 6.08 17.35
CA ILE A 1 -26.93 5.49 18.11
C ILE A 1 -27.43 4.64 19.27
N LYS A 2 -28.18 5.18 20.24
CA LYS A 2 -28.67 4.41 21.40
C LYS A 2 -29.46 3.15 21.03
N GLU A 3 -30.30 3.22 20.00
CA GLU A 3 -31.11 2.08 19.56
C GLU A 3 -30.30 1.01 18.82
N SER A 4 -29.37 1.42 17.95
CA SER A 4 -28.64 0.49 17.06
C SER A 4 -27.29 0.01 17.62
N PHE A 5 -26.75 0.67 18.66
CA PHE A 5 -25.40 0.41 19.21
C PHE A 5 -25.38 0.40 20.75
N SER A 6 -26.50 0.05 21.41
CA SER A 6 -26.60 0.02 22.89
C SER A 6 -25.51 -0.84 23.53
N SER A 7 -25.29 -2.06 23.04
CA SER A 7 -24.25 -2.96 23.56
C SER A 7 -22.84 -2.39 23.45
N SER A 8 -22.52 -1.70 22.35
CA SER A 8 -21.23 -1.02 22.17
C SER A 8 -21.06 0.18 23.11
N LEU A 9 -22.14 0.91 23.39
CA LEU A 9 -22.12 2.01 24.36
C LEU A 9 -21.93 1.48 25.79
N GLU A 10 -22.67 0.43 26.16
CA GLU A 10 -22.63 -0.17 27.50
C GLU A 10 -21.28 -0.84 27.80
N SER A 11 -20.68 -1.49 26.79
CA SER A 11 -19.34 -2.10 26.93
C SER A 11 -18.20 -1.08 26.93
N GLY A 12 -18.46 0.18 26.60
CA GLY A 12 -17.43 1.20 26.42
C GLY A 12 -16.62 1.06 25.12
N LEU A 13 -17.03 0.17 24.20
CA LEU A 13 -16.44 0.10 22.86
C LEU A 13 -16.70 1.38 22.06
N LEU A 14 -17.89 1.95 22.21
CA LEU A 14 -18.27 3.23 21.63
C LEU A 14 -18.48 4.24 22.75
N GLU A 15 -17.82 5.39 22.65
CA GLU A 15 -17.98 6.49 23.58
C GLU A 15 -18.35 7.75 22.82
N VAL A 16 -19.40 8.44 23.28
CA VAL A 16 -19.80 9.73 22.75
C VAL A 16 -19.39 10.80 23.76
N ILE A 17 -18.49 11.68 23.34
CA ILE A 17 -17.95 12.74 24.18
C ILE A 17 -18.36 14.09 23.64
N VAL A 18 -18.57 15.04 24.55
CA VAL A 18 -18.87 16.42 24.22
C VAL A 18 -17.94 17.30 25.06
N PRO A 19 -17.07 18.10 24.44
CA PRO A 19 -16.26 19.07 25.17
C PRO A 19 -17.17 20.06 25.92
N ARG A 20 -16.78 20.43 27.15
CA ARG A 20 -17.50 21.50 27.85
C ARG A 20 -17.28 22.83 27.13
N VAL A 21 -18.22 23.75 27.27
CA VAL A 21 -18.17 25.05 26.58
C VAL A 21 -16.90 25.82 26.95
N GLU A 22 -16.42 25.67 28.19
CA GLU A 22 -15.22 26.35 28.70
C GLU A 22 -13.91 25.85 28.07
N PHE A 23 -13.94 24.71 27.38
CA PHE A 23 -12.77 24.25 26.62
C PHE A 23 -12.45 25.17 25.44
N TYR A 24 -13.47 25.82 24.86
CA TYR A 24 -13.30 26.67 23.70
C TYR A 24 -12.96 28.11 24.11
N PRO A 25 -11.94 28.74 23.49
CA PRO A 25 -11.72 30.16 23.64
C PRO A 25 -12.83 30.96 22.93
N ASN A 26 -12.84 32.28 23.11
CA ASN A 26 -13.75 33.13 22.35
C ASN A 26 -13.41 33.08 20.84
N LEU A 27 -14.29 32.46 20.06
CA LEU A 27 -14.13 32.28 18.61
C LEU A 27 -14.73 33.43 17.77
N ASP A 28 -15.34 34.44 18.39
CA ASP A 28 -15.97 35.57 17.68
C ASP A 28 -14.94 36.63 17.24
N ASN A 29 -13.80 36.69 17.91
CA ASN A 29 -12.75 37.70 17.70
C ASN A 29 -11.56 37.19 16.87
N LEU A 30 -11.77 36.15 16.05
CA LEU A 30 -10.70 35.58 15.23
C LEU A 30 -10.30 36.52 14.08
N LYS A 31 -9.00 36.58 13.81
CA LYS A 31 -8.43 37.34 12.69
C LYS A 31 -8.67 36.59 11.38
N GLU A 32 -9.15 37.29 10.36
CA GLU A 32 -9.25 36.74 9.02
C GLU A 32 -7.85 36.45 8.44
N THR A 33 -7.68 35.28 7.85
CA THR A 33 -6.42 34.86 7.23
C THR A 33 -6.70 34.15 5.91
N PHE A 34 -5.71 34.17 5.00
CA PHE A 34 -5.77 33.49 3.69
C PHE A 34 -6.95 33.91 2.79
N GLY A 35 -7.55 35.08 3.04
CA GLY A 35 -8.74 35.55 2.33
C GLY A 35 -10.03 34.79 2.69
N ASP A 36 -10.00 33.98 3.74
CA ASP A 36 -11.18 33.25 4.21
C ASP A 36 -12.13 34.18 4.98
N PRO A 37 -13.47 34.05 4.80
CA PRO A 37 -14.44 34.78 5.60
C PRO A 37 -14.39 34.32 7.08
N LYS A 38 -14.80 35.20 8.01
CA LYS A 38 -14.86 34.89 9.45
C LYS A 38 -15.48 33.54 9.79
N GLU A 39 -16.59 33.16 9.15
CA GLU A 39 -17.26 31.87 9.39
C GLU A 39 -16.35 30.68 9.09
N ARG A 40 -15.58 30.76 7.99
CA ARG A 40 -14.64 29.70 7.63
C ARG A 40 -13.45 29.66 8.58
N VAL A 41 -12.96 30.82 9.00
CA VAL A 41 -11.90 30.92 10.02
C VAL A 41 -12.35 30.34 11.36
N ARG A 42 -13.57 30.67 11.80
CA ARG A 42 -14.22 30.10 12.98
C ARG A 42 -14.33 28.58 12.87
N TRP A 43 -14.84 28.09 11.73
CA TRP A 43 -15.01 26.67 11.48
C TRP A 43 -13.68 25.90 11.59
N ARG A 44 -12.63 26.32 10.85
CA ARG A 44 -11.32 25.62 10.88
C ARG A 44 -10.63 25.72 12.24
N THR A 45 -10.82 26.84 12.95
CA THR A 45 -10.26 27.04 14.30
C THR A 45 -10.93 26.11 15.30
N LYS A 46 -12.27 26.03 15.28
CA LYS A 46 -13.03 25.09 16.10
C LYS A 46 -12.64 23.64 15.79
N GLN A 47 -12.49 23.30 14.52
CA GLN A 47 -12.11 21.96 14.09
C GLN A 47 -10.75 21.52 14.67
N ASN A 48 -9.74 22.40 14.68
CA ASN A 48 -8.45 22.12 15.32
C ASN A 48 -8.61 21.80 16.81
N LEU A 49 -9.46 22.55 17.53
CA LEU A 49 -9.73 22.34 18.95
C LEU A 49 -10.50 21.03 19.19
N ASP A 50 -11.50 20.72 18.34
CA ASP A 50 -12.26 19.47 18.42
C ASP A 50 -11.35 18.25 18.26
N TYR A 51 -10.43 18.29 17.27
CA TYR A 51 -9.44 17.23 17.09
C TYR A 51 -8.49 17.12 18.28
N ALA A 52 -7.98 18.24 18.78
CA ALA A 52 -7.12 18.25 19.97
C ALA A 52 -7.81 17.58 21.18
N TYR A 53 -9.10 17.88 21.40
CA TYR A 53 -9.88 17.26 22.46
C TYR A 53 -10.02 15.75 22.27
N HIS A 54 -10.40 15.30 21.08
CA HIS A 54 -10.54 13.87 20.76
C HIS A 54 -9.22 13.11 20.93
N MET A 55 -8.12 13.70 20.45
CA MET A 55 -6.78 13.13 20.58
C MET A 55 -6.37 12.95 22.04
N LEU A 56 -6.55 13.98 22.88
CA LEU A 56 -6.23 13.90 24.31
C LEU A 56 -7.13 12.91 25.05
N TYR A 57 -8.41 12.84 24.69
CA TYR A 57 -9.35 11.88 25.28
C TYR A 57 -8.98 10.42 24.93
N GLY A 58 -8.60 10.18 23.67
CA GLY A 58 -8.26 8.84 23.18
C GLY A 58 -6.88 8.36 23.64
N ARG A 59 -5.92 9.27 23.82
CA ARG A 59 -4.53 8.96 24.18
C ARG A 59 -4.37 7.91 25.29
N PRO A 60 -4.97 8.05 26.49
CA PRO A 60 -4.70 7.12 27.59
C PRO A 60 -5.35 5.73 27.41
N LYS A 61 -6.17 5.53 26.36
CA LYS A 61 -7.00 4.33 26.20
C LYS A 61 -6.38 3.24 25.33
N ALA A 62 -5.34 3.55 24.56
CA ALA A 62 -4.74 2.63 23.61
C ALA A 62 -3.25 2.93 23.36
N THR A 63 -2.52 1.99 22.78
CA THR A 63 -1.12 2.18 22.37
C THR A 63 -0.97 3.11 21.17
N TYR A 64 -1.96 3.12 20.28
CA TYR A 64 -2.00 3.95 19.08
C TYR A 64 -3.31 4.71 19.02
N TYR A 65 -3.24 5.97 18.59
CA TYR A 65 -4.40 6.80 18.27
C TYR A 65 -4.57 6.89 16.76
N VAL A 66 -5.81 6.82 16.27
CA VAL A 66 -6.13 7.02 14.86
C VAL A 66 -7.24 8.05 14.74
N GLN A 67 -6.99 9.11 13.98
CA GLN A 67 -8.02 10.08 13.63
C GLN A 67 -8.85 9.58 12.44
N LEU A 68 -10.17 9.61 12.59
CA LEU A 68 -11.13 9.40 11.50
C LEU A 68 -12.15 10.54 11.48
N GLU A 69 -12.85 10.67 10.36
CA GLU A 69 -14.00 11.57 10.18
C GLU A 69 -15.28 10.73 10.14
N ASP A 70 -16.43 11.38 10.28
CA ASP A 70 -17.76 10.74 10.39
C ASP A 70 -18.33 10.27 9.04
N ASP A 71 -17.79 10.76 7.92
CA ASP A 71 -18.27 10.50 6.57
C ASP A 71 -17.25 9.72 5.72
N VAL A 72 -16.73 8.62 6.28
CA VAL A 72 -15.75 7.75 5.62
C VAL A 72 -16.31 6.36 5.31
N ILE A 73 -15.93 5.82 4.15
CA ILE A 73 -16.03 4.38 3.86
C ILE A 73 -14.66 3.75 4.08
N ALA A 74 -14.64 2.62 4.78
CA ALA A 74 -13.45 1.82 5.01
C ALA A 74 -13.39 0.61 4.07
N LYS A 75 -12.16 0.17 3.73
CA LYS A 75 -11.93 -1.12 3.08
C LYS A 75 -12.22 -2.28 4.04
N ALA A 76 -12.64 -3.42 3.49
CA ALA A 76 -12.73 -4.64 4.27
C ALA A 76 -11.38 -4.97 4.92
N ASP A 77 -11.41 -5.47 6.14
CA ASP A 77 -10.21 -5.85 6.91
C ASP A 77 -9.21 -4.70 7.19
N TYR A 78 -9.67 -3.45 7.11
CA TYR A 78 -8.81 -2.28 7.36
C TYR A 78 -8.07 -2.36 8.70
N LEU A 79 -8.73 -2.85 9.76
CA LEU A 79 -8.16 -2.88 11.11
C LEU A 79 -6.96 -3.83 11.21
N ASN A 80 -7.06 -5.04 10.67
CA ASN A 80 -5.94 -5.98 10.65
C ASN A 80 -4.82 -5.46 9.74
N THR A 81 -5.17 -4.89 8.59
CA THR A 81 -4.19 -4.25 7.70
C THR A 81 -3.40 -3.15 8.43
N MET A 82 -4.08 -2.28 9.18
CA MET A 82 -3.42 -1.23 9.97
C MET A 82 -2.52 -1.80 11.07
N LYS A 83 -2.97 -2.84 11.78
CA LYS A 83 -2.18 -3.53 12.82
C LYS A 83 -0.91 -4.15 12.25
N THR A 84 -1.02 -4.85 11.12
CA THR A 84 0.14 -5.43 10.43
C THR A 84 1.10 -4.33 9.96
N PHE A 85 0.57 -3.27 9.36
CA PHE A 85 1.41 -2.18 8.86
C PHE A 85 2.21 -1.49 9.98
N VAL A 86 1.60 -1.23 11.14
CA VAL A 86 2.34 -0.62 12.26
C VAL A 86 3.40 -1.56 12.83
N GLN A 87 3.14 -2.87 12.88
CA GLN A 87 4.11 -3.87 13.33
C GLN A 87 5.31 -4.03 12.39
N GLN A 88 5.14 -3.75 11.10
CA GLN A 88 6.22 -3.79 10.10
C GLN A 88 7.18 -2.59 10.19
N GLN A 89 6.85 -1.54 10.95
CA GLN A 89 7.70 -0.36 11.06
C GLN A 89 8.91 -0.62 11.96
N LYS A 90 10.10 -0.77 11.36
CA LYS A 90 11.35 -1.02 12.07
C LYS A 90 12.07 0.24 12.53
N ASP A 91 12.04 1.30 11.73
CA ASP A 91 12.64 2.59 12.10
C ASP A 91 11.61 3.51 12.75
N ASP A 92 12.11 4.58 13.37
CA ASP A 92 11.25 5.56 14.01
C ASP A 92 10.35 6.30 13.00
N TRP A 93 9.15 6.65 13.46
CA TRP A 93 8.13 7.31 12.68
C TRP A 93 7.27 8.19 13.59
N ILE A 94 6.74 9.27 13.02
CA ILE A 94 5.89 10.25 13.72
C ILE A 94 4.41 10.02 13.36
N MET A 95 4.13 9.73 12.09
CA MET A 95 2.76 9.57 11.60
C MET A 95 2.68 8.44 10.56
N LEU A 96 1.71 7.54 10.72
CA LEU A 96 1.32 6.60 9.68
C LEU A 96 0.01 7.05 9.04
N GLU A 97 -0.09 6.94 7.71
CA GLU A 97 -1.25 7.41 6.96
C GLU A 97 -1.94 6.26 6.22
N PHE A 98 -3.26 6.21 6.34
CA PHE A 98 -4.12 5.25 5.64
C PHE A 98 -5.10 5.91 4.67
N SER A 99 -5.02 7.24 4.54
CA SER A 99 -5.63 8.05 3.49
C SER A 99 -4.72 9.24 3.19
N ALA A 100 -4.66 9.66 1.94
CA ALA A 100 -3.98 10.87 1.52
C ALA A 100 -4.83 12.14 1.76
N LEU A 101 -6.12 11.99 2.06
CA LEU A 101 -7.04 13.10 2.26
C LEU A 101 -7.03 13.56 3.72
N GLY A 102 -6.92 14.87 3.89
CA GLY A 102 -7.20 15.57 5.14
C GLY A 102 -6.55 14.94 6.37
N PHE A 103 -7.29 14.98 7.49
CA PHE A 103 -6.90 14.34 8.74
C PHE A 103 -7.43 12.90 8.90
N ILE A 104 -7.91 12.30 7.80
CA ILE A 104 -8.51 10.96 7.80
C ILE A 104 -7.42 9.89 7.87
N GLY A 105 -7.61 8.90 8.72
CA GLY A 105 -6.75 7.73 8.81
C GLY A 105 -5.32 8.07 9.18
N LYS A 106 -5.11 9.11 10.02
CA LYS A 106 -3.79 9.48 10.52
C LYS A 106 -3.57 8.85 11.88
N MET A 107 -2.53 8.02 11.97
CA MET A 107 -2.17 7.26 13.16
C MET A 107 -0.93 7.85 13.84
N PHE A 108 -0.98 7.91 15.17
CA PHE A 108 0.10 8.33 16.04
C PHE A 108 0.32 7.31 17.15
N LYS A 109 1.56 7.23 17.67
CA LYS A 109 1.80 6.57 18.95
C LYS A 109 1.14 7.40 20.05
N SER A 110 0.40 6.78 20.96
CA SER A 110 -0.26 7.50 22.05
C SER A 110 0.74 8.21 22.97
N SER A 111 1.98 7.72 23.07
CA SER A 111 3.07 8.41 23.77
C SER A 111 3.32 9.81 23.22
N ASP A 112 3.14 10.00 21.91
CA ASP A 112 3.55 11.21 21.18
C ASP A 112 2.38 12.17 20.97
N VAL A 113 1.15 11.71 21.18
CA VAL A 113 -0.09 12.49 20.98
C VAL A 113 -0.06 13.82 21.74
N SER A 114 0.45 13.86 22.98
CA SER A 114 0.53 15.11 23.75
C SER A 114 1.34 16.20 23.04
N ALA A 115 2.53 15.84 22.53
CA ALA A 115 3.40 16.79 21.82
C ALA A 115 2.78 17.25 20.49
N VAL A 116 2.08 16.35 19.79
CA VAL A 116 1.35 16.67 18.55
C VAL A 116 0.21 17.66 18.85
N VAL A 117 -0.58 17.38 19.89
CA VAL A 117 -1.72 18.22 20.27
C VAL A 117 -1.27 19.59 20.77
N GLU A 118 -0.20 19.67 21.56
CA GLU A 118 0.37 20.96 22.00
C GLU A 118 0.70 21.86 20.80
N PHE A 119 1.28 21.29 19.74
CA PHE A 119 1.54 22.04 18.50
C PHE A 119 0.24 22.51 17.84
N PHE A 120 -0.78 21.66 17.76
CA PHE A 120 -2.08 22.06 17.21
C PHE A 120 -2.76 23.16 18.03
N LEU A 121 -2.68 23.08 19.36
CA LEU A 121 -3.24 24.09 20.26
C LEU A 121 -2.48 25.43 20.16
N MET A 122 -1.15 25.42 20.00
CA MET A 122 -0.37 26.65 19.83
C MET A 122 -0.80 27.44 18.59
N PHE A 123 -1.16 26.75 17.50
CA PHE A 123 -1.45 27.38 16.20
C PHE A 123 -2.89 27.17 15.72
N HIS A 124 -3.82 26.86 16.63
CA HIS A 124 -5.19 26.46 16.31
C HIS A 124 -5.97 27.52 15.52
N SER A 125 -5.69 28.81 15.74
CA SER A 125 -6.32 29.92 15.00
C SER A 125 -5.62 30.24 13.68
N ASP A 126 -4.36 29.85 13.52
CA ASP A 126 -3.50 30.38 12.45
C ASP A 126 -3.64 29.62 11.15
N LYS A 127 -3.79 28.29 11.21
CA LYS A 127 -3.84 27.42 10.02
C LYS A 127 -4.81 26.24 10.21
N PRO A 128 -5.39 25.68 9.13
CA PRO A 128 -6.15 24.43 9.22
C PRO A 128 -5.26 23.25 9.60
N ILE A 129 -5.87 22.17 10.12
CA ILE A 129 -5.17 21.04 10.72
C ILE A 129 -4.17 20.36 9.78
N ASP A 130 -4.52 20.20 8.49
CA ASP A 130 -3.67 19.55 7.49
C ASP A 130 -2.33 20.28 7.34
N TRP A 131 -2.38 21.60 7.38
CA TRP A 131 -1.20 22.44 7.27
C TRP A 131 -0.40 22.38 8.57
N LEU A 132 -1.07 22.39 9.73
CA LEU A 132 -0.38 22.25 11.01
C LEU A 132 0.38 20.93 11.11
N MET A 133 -0.16 19.83 10.60
CA MET A 133 0.56 18.56 10.49
C MET A 133 1.82 18.66 9.63
N ASP A 134 1.71 19.27 8.44
CA ASP A 134 2.87 19.47 7.56
C ASP A 134 3.95 20.34 8.23
N HIS A 135 3.54 21.40 8.93
CA HIS A 135 4.45 22.28 9.65
C HIS A 135 5.08 21.58 10.87
N LEU A 136 4.33 20.75 11.60
CA LEU A 136 4.88 19.96 12.70
C LEU A 136 6.02 19.08 12.21
N LEU A 137 5.81 18.35 11.11
CA LEU A 137 6.84 17.49 10.53
C LEU A 137 8.04 18.31 10.05
N TRP A 138 7.79 19.42 9.35
CA TRP A 138 8.86 20.33 8.92
C TRP A 138 9.73 20.80 10.09
N VAL A 139 9.11 21.27 11.18
CA VAL A 139 9.81 21.73 12.39
C VAL A 139 10.59 20.59 13.06
N LYS A 140 10.07 19.37 13.04
CA LYS A 140 10.70 18.22 13.71
C LYS A 140 11.91 17.66 12.97
N VAL A 141 11.90 17.64 11.63
CA VAL A 141 12.91 16.86 10.86
C VAL A 141 13.63 17.62 9.76
N CYS A 142 13.18 18.82 9.37
CA CYS A 142 13.84 19.58 8.32
C CYS A 142 14.94 20.49 8.87
N SER A 143 16.12 20.42 8.24
CA SER A 143 17.24 21.32 8.54
C SER A 143 17.13 22.59 7.69
N PRO A 144 17.19 23.79 8.28
CA PRO A 144 17.19 25.06 7.53
C PRO A 144 18.39 25.23 6.60
N GLU A 145 19.50 24.53 6.87
CA GLU A 145 20.75 24.63 6.10
C GLU A 145 20.76 23.73 4.86
N LYS A 146 19.73 22.90 4.67
CA LYS A 146 19.66 21.92 3.59
C LYS A 146 18.55 22.23 2.60
N ASP A 147 18.68 21.65 1.41
CA ASP A 147 17.74 21.86 0.33
C ASP A 147 16.35 21.23 0.60
N VAL A 148 15.38 21.67 -0.21
CA VAL A 148 13.99 21.20 -0.14
C VAL A 148 13.88 19.69 -0.37
N LYS A 149 14.72 19.08 -1.22
CA LYS A 149 14.69 17.64 -1.51
C LYS A 149 15.15 16.83 -0.30
N HIS A 150 16.09 17.35 0.48
CA HIS A 150 16.51 16.75 1.73
C HIS A 150 15.35 16.77 2.73
N CYS A 151 14.72 17.92 2.94
CA CYS A 151 13.56 18.06 3.83
C CYS A 151 12.42 17.10 3.43
N GLN A 152 12.10 17.01 2.14
CA GLN A 152 11.08 16.07 1.63
C GLN A 152 11.42 14.61 1.95
N ARG A 153 12.68 14.18 1.77
CA ARG A 153 13.11 12.83 2.14
C ARG A 153 13.00 12.56 3.64
N MET A 154 13.38 13.54 4.47
CA MET A 154 13.27 13.42 5.92
C MET A 154 11.82 13.30 6.36
N ILE A 155 10.92 14.15 5.85
CA ILE A 155 9.48 14.07 6.11
C ILE A 155 8.92 12.70 5.68
N GLN A 156 9.26 12.22 4.48
CA GLN A 156 8.79 10.92 3.98
C GLN A 156 9.27 9.74 4.84
N SER A 157 10.44 9.85 5.49
CA SER A 157 10.95 8.79 6.36
C SER A 157 10.13 8.62 7.64
N VAL A 158 9.54 9.71 8.16
CA VAL A 158 8.76 9.73 9.41
C VAL A 158 7.25 9.80 9.19
N ARG A 159 6.80 10.19 8.00
CA ARG A 159 5.40 10.22 7.54
C ARG A 159 5.20 9.12 6.50
N ARG A 160 4.87 7.93 6.97
CA ARG A 160 4.80 6.73 6.11
C ARG A 160 3.35 6.43 5.74
N ARG A 161 3.07 6.38 4.45
CA ARG A 161 1.73 6.11 3.94
C ARG A 161 1.57 4.65 3.51
N TYR A 162 0.54 4.00 4.03
CA TYR A 162 0.06 2.73 3.52
C TYR A 162 -0.63 2.95 2.17
N LYS A 163 -0.34 2.08 1.19
CA LYS A 163 -0.99 2.07 -0.11
C LYS A 163 -1.46 0.65 -0.42
N PRO A 164 -2.71 0.46 -0.90
CA PRO A 164 -3.68 1.48 -1.30
C PRO A 164 -4.37 2.11 -0.08
N SER A 165 -5.00 3.29 -0.26
CA SER A 165 -5.70 3.95 0.85
C SER A 165 -6.85 3.08 1.36
N LEU A 166 -6.98 3.01 2.68
CA LEU A 166 -8.01 2.21 3.36
C LEU A 166 -9.31 2.98 3.59
N PHE A 167 -9.27 4.31 3.50
CA PHE A 167 -10.42 5.18 3.77
C PHE A 167 -10.69 6.13 2.60
N GLN A 168 -11.97 6.42 2.39
CA GLN A 168 -12.45 7.41 1.42
C GLN A 168 -13.57 8.24 2.05
N HIS A 169 -13.43 9.55 1.96
CA HIS A 169 -14.46 10.51 2.32
C HIS A 169 -15.63 10.44 1.32
N ILE A 170 -16.86 10.34 1.82
CA ILE A 170 -18.08 10.25 1.00
C ILE A 170 -19.06 11.41 1.21
N GLY A 171 -18.77 12.36 2.11
CA GLY A 171 -19.53 13.59 2.21
C GLY A 171 -19.48 14.37 0.90
N VAL A 172 -20.62 14.46 0.20
CA VAL A 172 -20.76 15.18 -1.08
C VAL A 172 -21.13 16.66 -0.85
N GLU A 173 -21.86 16.93 0.24
CA GLU A 173 -22.29 18.28 0.65
C GLU A 173 -21.54 18.67 1.93
N SER A 174 -20.77 19.76 1.87
CA SER A 174 -20.11 20.28 3.06
C SER A 174 -21.07 21.16 3.87
N SER A 175 -20.85 21.25 5.17
CA SER A 175 -21.58 22.17 6.07
C SER A 175 -21.39 23.66 5.73
N LEU A 176 -20.43 23.99 4.87
CA LEU A 176 -20.29 25.32 4.28
C LEU A 176 -21.19 25.46 3.03
N PRO A 177 -22.07 26.49 2.97
CA PRO A 177 -22.99 26.71 1.86
C PRO A 177 -22.28 26.72 0.49
N GLY A 178 -22.79 25.92 -0.45
CA GLY A 178 -22.31 25.89 -1.85
C GLY A 178 -21.01 25.10 -2.10
N LYS A 179 -20.40 24.50 -1.08
CA LYS A 179 -19.18 23.69 -1.26
C LYS A 179 -19.53 22.22 -1.49
N VAL A 180 -19.56 21.81 -2.76
CA VAL A 180 -19.64 20.39 -3.15
C VAL A 180 -18.26 19.77 -3.05
N GLN A 181 -18.12 18.75 -2.20
CA GLN A 181 -16.85 18.05 -1.99
C GLN A 181 -16.74 16.87 -2.97
N LYS A 182 -15.88 17.02 -3.99
CA LYS A 182 -15.62 15.99 -5.02
C LYS A 182 -14.28 15.27 -4.84
N LEU A 183 -13.56 15.56 -3.76
CA LEU A 183 -12.23 14.98 -3.53
C LEU A 183 -12.35 13.46 -3.34
N LYS A 184 -11.73 12.72 -4.26
CA LYS A 184 -11.51 11.29 -4.14
C LYS A 184 -10.07 11.06 -3.70
N ASP A 185 -9.89 10.13 -2.78
CA ASP A 185 -8.56 9.70 -2.41
C ASP A 185 -7.95 8.99 -3.61
N ARG A 186 -6.79 9.49 -4.05
CA ARG A 186 -6.16 9.03 -5.28
C ARG A 186 -5.89 7.53 -5.28
N ASP A 187 -5.68 6.93 -4.12
CA ASP A 187 -5.31 5.52 -4.01
C ASP A 187 -6.40 4.65 -3.37
N PHE A 188 -7.58 5.20 -3.07
CA PHE A 188 -8.70 4.40 -2.58
C PHE A 188 -9.41 3.68 -3.73
N GLY A 189 -9.79 2.41 -3.49
CA GLY A 189 -10.44 1.60 -4.53
C GLY A 189 -9.47 1.01 -5.56
N LYS A 190 -8.23 1.51 -5.62
CA LYS A 190 -7.14 0.90 -6.38
C LYS A 190 -6.84 -0.49 -5.80
N ALA A 191 -6.59 -1.47 -6.69
CA ALA A 191 -5.98 -2.73 -6.26
C ALA A 191 -4.64 -2.40 -5.57
N GLY A 192 -4.27 -3.14 -4.53
CA GLY A 192 -3.02 -2.86 -3.83
C GLY A 192 -1.85 -2.83 -4.81
N LEU A 193 -0.94 -1.86 -4.61
CA LEU A 193 0.21 -1.67 -5.51
C LEU A 193 1.11 -2.92 -5.56
N TYR A 194 1.01 -3.73 -4.50
CA TYR A 194 1.51 -5.08 -4.40
C TYR A 194 0.63 -5.86 -3.42
N ARG A 195 0.66 -7.19 -3.48
CA ARG A 195 -0.01 -8.06 -2.50
C ARG A 195 1.02 -9.02 -1.92
N ALA A 196 1.18 -8.97 -0.60
CA ALA A 196 2.10 -9.83 0.12
C ALA A 196 1.53 -11.25 0.25
N HIS A 197 2.38 -12.24 0.00
CA HIS A 197 2.08 -13.66 0.16
C HIS A 197 3.25 -14.33 0.90
N ALA A 198 2.96 -15.40 1.64
CA ALA A 198 3.99 -16.20 2.29
C ALA A 198 4.59 -17.18 1.28
N ASN A 199 5.53 -16.69 0.46
CA ASN A 199 6.22 -17.50 -0.53
C ASN A 199 7.25 -18.46 0.13
N PRO A 200 7.49 -19.65 -0.44
CA PRO A 200 8.53 -20.57 0.04
C PRO A 200 9.93 -19.93 -0.09
N PRO A 201 10.94 -20.38 0.68
CA PRO A 201 12.31 -19.87 0.53
C PRO A 201 12.88 -20.15 -0.87
N ALA A 202 13.44 -19.13 -1.53
CA ALA A 202 14.05 -19.27 -2.84
C ALA A 202 15.28 -18.35 -2.99
N ASP A 203 16.27 -18.85 -3.74
CA ASP A 203 17.36 -18.03 -4.27
C ASP A 203 16.86 -17.27 -5.49
N LEU A 204 16.86 -15.95 -5.39
CA LEU A 204 16.28 -15.05 -6.40
C LEU A 204 17.39 -14.52 -7.31
N SER A 205 17.18 -14.59 -8.62
CA SER A 205 18.11 -13.97 -9.58
C SER A 205 17.38 -13.36 -10.77
N THR A 206 17.96 -12.34 -11.37
CA THR A 206 17.41 -11.70 -12.58
C THR A 206 18.52 -11.07 -13.40
N THR A 207 18.35 -11.07 -14.72
CA THR A 207 19.23 -10.32 -15.65
C THR A 207 18.75 -8.88 -15.87
N LEU A 208 17.52 -8.57 -15.46
CA LEU A 208 16.92 -7.25 -15.64
C LEU A 208 17.59 -6.21 -14.75
N LYS A 209 17.83 -5.02 -15.31
CA LYS A 209 18.42 -3.91 -14.57
C LYS A 209 17.38 -3.26 -13.65
N THR A 210 17.53 -3.49 -12.35
CA THR A 210 16.62 -2.96 -11.31
C THR A 210 16.69 -1.45 -11.19
N TYR A 211 15.53 -0.82 -11.01
CA TYR A 211 15.41 0.60 -10.75
C TYR A 211 15.40 0.89 -9.24
N GLN A 212 16.35 1.71 -8.79
CA GLN A 212 16.46 2.15 -7.40
C GLN A 212 16.39 0.96 -6.40
N ASN A 213 15.48 1.06 -5.42
CA ASN A 213 15.33 0.07 -4.34
C ASN A 213 14.16 -0.90 -4.59
N PHE A 214 13.60 -0.96 -5.80
CA PHE A 214 12.51 -1.86 -6.18
C PHE A 214 13.04 -3.23 -6.59
N LEU A 215 13.65 -3.92 -5.62
CA LEU A 215 14.39 -5.16 -5.81
C LEU A 215 13.48 -6.39 -5.84
N LEU A 216 13.94 -7.46 -6.50
CA LEU A 216 13.20 -8.72 -6.63
C LEU A 216 12.90 -9.36 -5.27
N GLY A 217 13.86 -9.29 -4.34
CA GLY A 217 13.66 -9.76 -2.97
C GLY A 217 12.56 -9.02 -2.22
N LYS A 218 12.32 -7.74 -2.53
CA LYS A 218 11.28 -6.94 -1.87
C LYS A 218 9.88 -7.34 -2.31
N VAL A 219 9.67 -7.64 -3.59
CA VAL A 219 8.37 -8.17 -4.06
C VAL A 219 8.15 -9.60 -3.60
N TYR A 220 9.20 -10.42 -3.57
CA TYR A 220 9.09 -11.80 -3.10
C TYR A 220 8.70 -11.89 -1.62
N ALA A 221 9.25 -10.99 -0.79
CA ALA A 221 8.91 -10.85 0.63
C ALA A 221 7.59 -10.08 0.88
N GLY A 222 6.94 -9.55 -0.17
CA GLY A 222 5.72 -8.78 -0.03
C GLY A 222 5.90 -7.40 0.62
N GLU A 223 7.09 -6.80 0.52
CA GLU A 223 7.40 -5.47 1.06
C GLU A 223 7.10 -4.33 0.05
N THR A 224 7.31 -4.59 -1.26
CA THR A 224 6.99 -3.64 -2.35
C THR A 224 6.84 -4.39 -3.69
N PHE A 225 7.02 -3.71 -4.82
CA PHE A 225 7.06 -4.30 -6.15
C PHE A 225 8.50 -4.30 -6.71
N PHE A 226 8.73 -5.11 -7.74
CA PHE A 226 9.96 -5.09 -8.53
C PHE A 226 9.78 -4.17 -9.73
N TRP A 227 10.76 -3.31 -10.00
CA TRP A 227 10.73 -2.38 -11.13
C TRP A 227 12.05 -2.43 -11.86
N ALA A 228 12.02 -2.70 -13.15
CA ALA A 228 13.22 -2.80 -13.96
C ALA A 228 13.09 -2.08 -15.30
N SER A 229 14.22 -1.57 -15.80
CA SER A 229 14.27 -0.81 -17.05
C SER A 229 14.40 -1.73 -18.25
N ASN A 230 13.58 -1.47 -19.28
CA ASN A 230 13.77 -1.92 -20.67
C ASN A 230 14.19 -3.40 -20.81
N PRO A 231 13.27 -4.35 -20.60
CA PRO A 231 13.59 -5.76 -20.78
C PRO A 231 13.99 -6.04 -22.24
N SER A 232 15.00 -6.88 -22.41
CA SER A 232 15.51 -7.36 -23.69
C SER A 232 15.08 -8.80 -23.93
N LYS A 233 15.08 -9.23 -25.19
CA LYS A 233 14.84 -10.63 -25.54
C LYS A 233 15.86 -11.53 -24.83
N GLY A 234 15.39 -12.55 -24.13
CA GLY A 234 16.19 -13.49 -23.35
C GLY A 234 16.42 -13.08 -21.90
N ASP A 235 15.88 -11.95 -21.44
CA ASP A 235 15.93 -11.59 -20.03
C ASP A 235 15.09 -12.53 -19.17
N ILE A 236 15.58 -12.81 -17.96
CA ILE A 236 14.97 -13.77 -17.03
C ILE A 236 14.83 -13.23 -15.60
N ILE A 237 13.87 -13.81 -14.89
CA ILE A 237 13.76 -13.78 -13.43
C ILE A 237 13.62 -15.23 -12.96
N ASP A 238 14.54 -15.72 -12.14
CA ASP A 238 14.54 -17.08 -11.62
C ASP A 238 14.26 -17.10 -10.11
N PHE A 239 13.39 -18.02 -9.73
CA PHE A 239 13.08 -18.42 -8.37
C PHE A 239 13.58 -19.85 -8.18
N LYS A 240 14.78 -20.02 -7.60
CA LYS A 240 15.40 -21.33 -7.41
C LYS A 240 15.13 -21.84 -6.01
N PHE A 241 14.58 -23.05 -5.90
CA PHE A 241 14.24 -23.67 -4.62
C PHE A 241 15.31 -24.67 -4.18
N ASN A 242 15.79 -24.54 -2.94
CA ASN A 242 16.77 -25.47 -2.39
C ASN A 242 16.37 -25.87 -0.96
N PRO A 243 15.84 -27.10 -0.75
CA PRO A 243 15.66 -28.17 -1.74
C PRO A 243 14.53 -27.88 -2.77
N PRO A 244 14.47 -28.62 -3.89
CA PRO A 244 13.34 -28.58 -4.82
C PRO A 244 12.01 -28.90 -4.13
N ILE A 245 10.94 -28.21 -4.52
CA ILE A 245 9.66 -28.25 -3.81
C ILE A 245 8.52 -28.71 -4.71
N HIS A 246 7.45 -29.24 -4.11
CA HIS A 246 6.19 -29.48 -4.81
C HIS A 246 5.33 -28.23 -4.75
N ILE A 247 4.83 -27.76 -5.89
CA ILE A 247 4.08 -26.50 -5.98
C ILE A 247 2.70 -26.83 -6.53
N ASP A 248 1.64 -26.40 -5.84
CA ASP A 248 0.25 -26.59 -6.28
C ASP A 248 -0.15 -25.48 -7.25
N THR A 249 0.07 -24.23 -6.84
CA THR A 249 -0.42 -23.06 -7.57
C THR A 249 0.60 -21.94 -7.61
N TYR A 250 0.49 -21.10 -8.64
CA TYR A 250 1.31 -19.91 -8.80
C TYR A 250 0.47 -18.74 -9.34
N LEU A 251 0.89 -17.54 -8.98
CA LEU A 251 0.37 -16.28 -9.52
C LEU A 251 1.51 -15.27 -9.60
N PHE A 252 1.65 -14.68 -10.78
CA PHE A 252 2.50 -13.54 -11.06
C PHE A 252 1.65 -12.43 -11.66
N ARG A 253 1.74 -11.22 -11.10
CA ARG A 253 1.07 -10.03 -11.63
C ARG A 253 2.10 -8.98 -12.00
N SER A 254 1.94 -8.44 -13.19
CA SER A 254 2.70 -7.36 -13.76
C SER A 254 1.85 -6.10 -13.88
N GLY A 255 2.50 -4.95 -13.78
CA GLY A 255 1.87 -3.64 -13.94
C GLY A 255 1.63 -2.89 -12.63
N HIS A 256 1.40 -1.59 -12.80
CA HIS A 256 1.17 -0.63 -11.73
C HIS A 256 0.23 0.48 -12.20
N MET A 257 -0.69 0.93 -11.35
CA MET A 257 -1.71 1.91 -11.75
C MET A 257 -1.15 3.29 -12.10
N ASP A 258 -0.07 3.71 -11.43
CA ASP A 258 0.59 4.99 -11.72
C ASP A 258 1.56 4.89 -12.92
N HIS A 259 1.84 3.68 -13.41
CA HIS A 259 2.72 3.39 -14.55
C HIS A 259 2.08 2.32 -15.45
N PRO A 260 0.95 2.62 -16.12
CA PRO A 260 0.13 1.61 -16.80
C PRO A 260 0.83 0.94 -17.99
N GLY A 261 1.90 1.54 -18.53
CA GLY A 261 2.71 0.97 -19.59
C GLY A 261 3.82 0.02 -19.11
N ASP A 262 4.09 -0.04 -17.80
CA ASP A 262 5.20 -0.80 -17.25
C ASP A 262 4.79 -2.25 -16.94
N VAL A 263 4.48 -3.02 -18.00
CA VAL A 263 3.92 -4.38 -17.94
C VAL A 263 4.78 -5.34 -18.76
N PHE A 264 4.89 -6.60 -18.31
CA PHE A 264 5.48 -7.68 -19.09
C PHE A 264 4.61 -8.00 -20.31
N HIS A 265 5.22 -7.88 -21.49
CA HIS A 265 4.64 -8.30 -22.76
C HIS A 265 5.43 -9.46 -23.32
N ASN A 266 4.76 -10.37 -24.03
CA ASN A 266 5.38 -11.52 -24.71
C ASN A 266 6.37 -12.27 -23.79
N THR A 267 5.90 -12.64 -22.60
CA THR A 267 6.70 -13.19 -21.51
C THR A 267 6.01 -14.44 -20.96
N THR A 268 6.75 -15.53 -20.82
CA THR A 268 6.24 -16.82 -20.31
C THR A 268 6.65 -17.07 -18.87
N ILE A 269 5.90 -17.95 -18.21
CA ILE A 269 6.31 -18.62 -16.98
C ILE A 269 6.74 -20.03 -17.35
N GLU A 270 7.93 -20.42 -16.91
CA GLU A 270 8.58 -21.68 -17.23
C GLU A 270 8.99 -22.39 -15.94
N ILE A 271 9.04 -23.72 -15.95
CA ILE A 271 9.51 -24.53 -14.82
C ILE A 271 10.63 -25.47 -15.22
N GLN A 272 11.57 -25.67 -14.31
CA GLN A 272 12.56 -26.73 -14.38
C GLN A 272 12.27 -27.75 -13.27
N THR A 273 12.10 -29.00 -13.67
CA THR A 273 11.84 -30.12 -12.77
C THR A 273 13.11 -30.91 -12.50
N THR A 274 13.14 -31.62 -11.38
CA THR A 274 14.23 -32.56 -11.04
C THR A 274 14.16 -33.86 -11.84
N GLU A 275 12.94 -34.29 -12.19
CA GLU A 275 12.66 -35.51 -12.94
C GLU A 275 12.24 -35.19 -14.38
N LYS A 276 12.47 -36.13 -15.30
CA LYS A 276 11.98 -35.99 -16.68
C LYS A 276 10.46 -36.17 -16.70
N VAL A 277 9.75 -35.14 -17.13
CA VAL A 277 8.30 -35.19 -17.35
C VAL A 277 8.02 -35.90 -18.67
N ILE A 278 7.03 -36.80 -18.67
CA ILE A 278 6.62 -37.54 -19.87
C ILE A 278 6.02 -36.57 -20.90
N GLN A 279 6.37 -36.73 -22.18
CA GLN A 279 5.97 -35.82 -23.26
C GLN A 279 4.46 -35.55 -23.32
N SER A 280 3.62 -36.57 -23.13
CA SER A 280 2.16 -36.41 -23.14
C SER A 280 1.64 -35.45 -22.06
N LYS A 281 2.33 -35.34 -20.91
CA LYS A 281 2.00 -34.36 -19.87
C LYS A 281 2.47 -32.96 -20.25
N ILE A 282 3.66 -32.85 -20.83
CA ILE A 282 4.19 -31.58 -21.35
C ILE A 282 3.21 -31.00 -22.38
N ASP A 283 2.75 -31.83 -23.32
CA ASP A 283 1.78 -31.43 -24.35
C ASP A 283 0.45 -30.96 -23.73
N ASN A 284 -0.02 -31.64 -22.67
CA ASN A 284 -1.22 -31.23 -21.93
C ASN A 284 -1.03 -29.86 -21.25
N ILE A 285 0.08 -29.66 -20.55
CA ILE A 285 0.43 -28.39 -19.89
C ILE A 285 0.44 -27.24 -20.90
N ILE A 286 1.16 -27.42 -22.02
CA ILE A 286 1.25 -26.43 -23.10
C ILE A 286 -0.13 -26.11 -23.67
N SER A 287 -0.95 -27.14 -23.90
CA SER A 287 -2.30 -26.98 -24.44
C SER A 287 -3.21 -26.19 -23.49
N LYS A 288 -3.16 -26.47 -22.18
CA LYS A 288 -3.92 -25.74 -21.15
C LYS A 288 -3.45 -24.30 -20.99
N ALA A 289 -2.15 -24.07 -21.16
CA ALA A 289 -1.54 -22.75 -21.08
C ALA A 289 -1.84 -21.86 -22.31
N GLY A 290 -2.45 -22.42 -23.37
CA GLY A 290 -2.69 -21.69 -24.63
C GLY A 290 -1.40 -21.23 -25.31
N LEU A 291 -0.32 -22.02 -25.15
CA LEU A 291 0.99 -21.72 -25.72
C LEU A 291 1.09 -22.28 -27.14
N ASN A 292 1.74 -21.52 -28.03
CA ASN A 292 1.98 -21.94 -29.40
C ASN A 292 3.34 -22.65 -29.55
N LYS A 293 3.56 -23.33 -30.68
CA LYS A 293 4.80 -24.09 -30.93
C LYS A 293 6.07 -23.22 -30.90
N ALA A 294 5.98 -21.93 -31.23
CA ALA A 294 7.13 -21.04 -31.24
C ALA A 294 7.59 -20.68 -29.81
N GLU A 295 6.65 -20.52 -28.88
CA GLU A 295 6.97 -20.23 -27.47
C GLU A 295 7.53 -21.44 -26.75
N VAL A 296 7.03 -22.62 -27.11
CA VAL A 296 7.60 -23.89 -26.64
C VAL A 296 9.02 -24.08 -27.16
N ALA A 297 9.29 -23.71 -28.41
CA ALA A 297 10.62 -23.79 -28.99
C ALA A 297 11.61 -22.75 -28.45
N ASN A 298 11.12 -21.64 -27.90
CA ASN A 298 11.95 -20.60 -27.27
C ASN A 298 12.32 -20.93 -25.82
N ALA A 299 11.62 -21.85 -25.17
CA ALA A 299 12.04 -22.37 -23.87
C ALA A 299 13.35 -23.15 -24.03
N SER A 300 14.29 -22.96 -23.11
CA SER A 300 15.51 -23.76 -23.11
C SER A 300 15.19 -25.25 -22.92
N GLU A 301 16.00 -26.17 -23.45
CA GLU A 301 15.71 -27.61 -23.49
C GLU A 301 15.37 -28.27 -22.13
N SER A 302 15.69 -27.61 -21.00
CA SER A 302 15.40 -28.10 -19.64
C SER A 302 14.21 -27.43 -18.96
N PHE A 303 13.51 -26.52 -19.66
CA PHE A 303 12.40 -25.74 -19.11
C PHE A 303 11.10 -26.05 -19.85
N ILE A 304 10.02 -26.15 -19.08
CA ILE A 304 8.67 -26.41 -19.58
C ILE A 304 7.85 -25.12 -19.39
N PRO A 305 7.41 -24.45 -20.45
CA PRO A 305 6.54 -23.28 -20.32
C PRO A 305 5.13 -23.69 -19.89
N ILE A 306 4.62 -23.04 -18.84
CA ILE A 306 3.38 -23.38 -18.13
C ILE A 306 2.32 -22.27 -18.19
N ALA A 307 2.70 -21.03 -18.50
CA ALA A 307 1.78 -19.92 -18.70
C ALA A 307 2.42 -18.78 -19.49
N ARG A 308 1.60 -17.81 -19.86
CA ARG A 308 2.03 -16.48 -20.34
C ARG A 308 1.36 -15.39 -19.53
N PHE A 309 1.98 -14.22 -19.48
CA PHE A 309 1.27 -13.02 -19.08
C PHE A 309 0.19 -12.68 -20.12
N ASN A 310 -1.05 -12.51 -19.65
CA ASN A 310 -2.15 -12.04 -20.49
C ASN A 310 -2.12 -10.52 -20.67
N GLU A 311 -3.07 -9.96 -21.44
CA GLU A 311 -3.16 -8.52 -21.69
C GLU A 311 -3.33 -7.66 -20.42
N ALA A 312 -3.85 -8.26 -19.34
CA ALA A 312 -3.99 -7.62 -18.04
C ALA A 312 -2.74 -7.78 -17.15
N GLY A 313 -1.63 -8.30 -17.69
CA GLY A 313 -0.40 -8.53 -16.93
C GLY A 313 -0.52 -9.64 -15.90
N LEU A 314 -1.43 -10.61 -16.05
CA LEU A 314 -1.60 -11.71 -15.11
C LEU A 314 -1.15 -13.04 -15.73
N ALA A 315 -0.35 -13.80 -14.98
CA ALA A 315 -0.01 -15.18 -15.26
C ALA A 315 -0.27 -16.02 -13.99
N GLN A 316 -1.24 -16.92 -14.03
CA GLN A 316 -1.59 -17.77 -12.89
C GLN A 316 -2.04 -19.15 -13.36
N GLY A 317 -1.90 -20.16 -12.50
CA GLY A 317 -2.31 -21.51 -12.82
C GLY A 317 -2.03 -22.50 -11.71
N GLU A 318 -2.46 -23.73 -11.95
CA GLU A 318 -2.15 -24.91 -11.15
C GLU A 318 -1.11 -25.75 -11.87
N ILE A 319 -0.19 -26.37 -11.13
CA ILE A 319 0.80 -27.28 -11.68
C ILE A 319 0.22 -28.70 -11.63
N PRO A 320 0.08 -29.41 -12.76
CA PRO A 320 -0.53 -30.73 -12.76
C PRO A 320 0.23 -31.77 -11.93
N ASP A 321 -0.52 -32.70 -11.34
CA ASP A 321 0.05 -33.83 -10.60
C ASP A 321 1.04 -34.65 -11.43
N GLY A 322 2.16 -35.01 -10.79
CA GLY A 322 3.22 -35.81 -11.37
C GLY A 322 4.08 -35.11 -12.43
N VAL A 323 4.19 -33.77 -12.34
CA VAL A 323 5.33 -32.98 -12.84
C VAL A 323 6.57 -33.16 -11.94
N GLY A 324 6.36 -33.59 -10.68
CA GLY A 324 7.42 -33.84 -9.71
C GLY A 324 7.85 -32.59 -8.94
N ASN A 325 9.04 -32.62 -8.33
CA ASN A 325 9.58 -31.48 -7.60
C ASN A 325 10.22 -30.47 -8.56
N ILE A 326 9.91 -29.20 -8.33
CA ILE A 326 10.36 -28.06 -9.13
C ILE A 326 11.60 -27.45 -8.49
N GLN A 327 12.64 -27.33 -9.30
CA GLN A 327 13.92 -26.74 -8.95
C GLN A 327 13.94 -25.24 -9.21
N ILE A 328 13.33 -24.78 -10.31
CA ILE A 328 13.27 -23.36 -10.71
C ILE A 328 11.90 -23.03 -11.30
N ILE A 329 11.31 -21.91 -10.89
CA ILE A 329 10.32 -21.17 -11.70
C ILE A 329 11.03 -20.00 -12.36
N ARG A 330 10.81 -19.79 -13.66
CA ARG A 330 11.41 -18.73 -14.45
C ARG A 330 10.34 -17.87 -15.12
N ILE A 331 10.51 -16.55 -15.05
CA ILE A 331 9.85 -15.61 -15.95
C ILE A 331 10.82 -15.34 -17.10
N HIS A 332 10.40 -15.58 -18.35
CA HIS A 332 11.26 -15.47 -19.52
C HIS A 332 10.69 -14.50 -20.56
N VAL A 333 11.46 -13.46 -20.88
CA VAL A 333 11.07 -12.41 -21.83
C VAL A 333 11.45 -12.79 -23.25
N HIS A 334 10.48 -12.87 -24.16
CA HIS A 334 10.72 -13.29 -25.55
C HIS A 334 10.99 -12.14 -26.52
N GLU A 335 10.77 -10.90 -26.09
CA GLU A 335 10.85 -9.73 -26.94
C GLU A 335 11.39 -8.51 -26.20
N LYS A 336 12.13 -7.65 -26.91
CA LYS A 336 12.59 -6.37 -26.37
C LYS A 336 11.40 -5.43 -26.17
N SER A 337 11.34 -4.75 -25.03
CA SER A 337 10.39 -3.66 -24.79
C SER A 337 11.09 -2.31 -24.62
N ASN A 338 10.48 -1.27 -25.21
CA ASN A 338 10.87 0.12 -24.97
C ASN A 338 10.26 0.67 -23.66
N ALA A 339 9.23 0.01 -23.12
CA ALA A 339 8.67 0.32 -21.80
C ALA A 339 9.50 -0.35 -20.70
N TRP A 340 9.33 0.11 -19.46
CA TRP A 340 9.88 -0.56 -18.29
C TRP A 340 8.94 -1.71 -17.87
N VAL A 341 9.30 -2.46 -16.84
CA VAL A 341 8.46 -3.56 -16.35
C VAL A 341 8.33 -3.54 -14.85
N ILE A 342 7.11 -3.74 -14.38
CA ILE A 342 6.80 -3.90 -12.96
C ILE A 342 6.26 -5.31 -12.72
N LEU A 343 6.76 -5.98 -11.69
CA LEU A 343 6.15 -7.17 -11.10
C LEU A 343 5.60 -6.77 -9.73
N SER A 344 4.28 -6.78 -9.60
CA SER A 344 3.55 -6.27 -8.44
C SER A 344 3.07 -7.37 -7.49
N GLU A 345 2.93 -8.61 -7.94
CA GLU A 345 2.46 -9.71 -7.09
C GLU A 345 3.18 -11.00 -7.44
N ILE A 346 3.62 -11.72 -6.40
CA ILE A 346 4.15 -13.07 -6.50
C ILE A 346 3.49 -13.91 -5.41
N MET A 347 2.82 -14.97 -5.83
CA MET A 347 2.30 -16.01 -4.95
C MET A 347 2.75 -17.36 -5.51
N ILE A 348 3.46 -18.13 -4.70
CA ILE A 348 3.83 -19.51 -5.01
C ILE A 348 3.40 -20.35 -3.82
N GLN A 349 2.50 -21.30 -4.06
CA GLN A 349 1.96 -22.15 -3.01
C GLN A 349 2.62 -23.51 -3.04
N GLU A 350 3.48 -23.76 -2.05
CA GLU A 350 4.08 -25.07 -1.82
C GLU A 350 3.03 -26.06 -1.26
N ASN A 351 3.02 -27.27 -1.80
CA ASN A 351 2.28 -28.39 -1.25
C ASN A 351 3.13 -29.08 -0.17
N LYS A 352 2.64 -29.08 1.07
CA LYS A 352 3.32 -29.70 2.22
C LYS A 352 2.78 -31.09 2.59
N ARG A 353 2.08 -31.76 1.68
CA ARG A 353 1.51 -33.09 1.92
C ARG A 353 2.57 -34.17 2.11
#